data_AF-A0A7V2XN56-F1
#
_entry.id   AF-A0A7V2XN56-F1
#
_cell.length_a   1.000
_cell.length_b   1.000
_cell.length_c   1.000
_cell.angle_alpha   90.00
_cell.angle_beta   90.00
_cell.angle_gamma   90.00
#
_symmetry.space_group_name_H-M   'P 1'
#
loop_
_entity.id
_entity.type
_entity.pdbx_description
1 polymer ?
#
loop_
_entity_poly.entity_id
_entity_poly.type
_entity_poly.pdbx_seq_one_letter_code
_entity_poly.pdbx_strand_id
1 'polypeptide(L)' 'NTEVELTNRSSSIKTLEWERINEVLAETDFNLSEAARRLGMHRRTLTRKLEKKQVR' A
#
# COMPACT_ATOMS: atom_id res chain seq x y z
N ASN A 1 3.72 6.46 17.78
CA ASN A 1 4.60 6.93 16.69
C ASN A 1 4.37 6.08 15.44
N THR A 2 3.38 6.45 14.61
CA THR A 2 3.36 6.39 13.14
C THR A 2 1.98 6.86 12.72
N GLU A 3 1.91 8.18 12.63
CA GLU A 3 0.81 8.99 12.11
C GLU A 3 0.78 8.78 10.59
N VAL A 4 -0.30 8.19 10.07
CA VAL A 4 -0.59 8.28 8.64
C VAL A 4 -1.85 9.12 8.51
N GLU A 5 -1.62 10.43 8.46
CA GLU A 5 -2.60 11.40 7.98
C GLU A 5 -2.92 11.08 6.50
N LEU A 6 -3.91 10.22 6.28
CA LEU A 6 -4.54 10.08 4.96
C LEU A 6 -5.40 11.31 4.72
N THR A 7 -4.72 12.40 4.37
CA THR A 7 -5.32 13.62 3.84
C THR A 7 -6.20 13.28 2.63
N ASN A 8 -7.50 13.35 2.88
CA ASN A 8 -8.44 14.12 2.07
C ASN A 8 -8.26 14.02 0.55
N ARG A 9 -8.94 13.05 -0.09
CA ARG A 9 -9.79 13.28 -1.28
C ARG A 9 -10.51 12.00 -1.70
N SER A 10 -11.82 11.99 -1.44
CA SER A 10 -12.77 10.92 -1.76
C SER A 10 -13.14 10.92 -3.25
N SER A 11 -12.16 10.76 -4.14
CA SER A 11 -12.42 10.60 -5.58
C SER A 11 -11.50 9.49 -6.11
N SER A 12 -12.05 8.30 -6.35
CA SER A 12 -11.34 7.11 -6.88
C SER A 12 -10.29 6.45 -5.97
N ILE A 13 -10.64 6.23 -4.70
CA ILE A 13 -9.80 5.67 -3.61
C ILE A 13 -9.08 4.36 -3.96
N LYS A 14 -9.69 3.44 -4.73
CA LYS A 14 -9.08 2.10 -4.95
C LYS A 14 -7.91 2.10 -5.94
N THR A 15 -7.88 3.00 -6.91
CA THR A 15 -6.81 3.07 -7.92
C THR A 15 -5.59 3.78 -7.33
N LEU A 16 -5.82 4.91 -6.66
CA LEU A 16 -4.76 5.70 -6.03
C LEU A 16 -4.02 4.92 -4.93
N GLU A 17 -4.77 4.12 -4.14
CA GLU A 17 -4.18 3.20 -3.16
C GLU A 17 -3.21 2.20 -3.81
N TRP A 18 -3.54 1.72 -5.02
CA TRP A 18 -2.72 0.74 -5.72
C TRP A 18 -1.48 1.37 -6.35
N GLU A 19 -1.62 2.57 -6.92
CA GLU A 19 -0.50 3.35 -7.42
C GLU A 19 0.48 3.68 -6.28
N ARG A 20 -0.04 4.12 -5.12
CA ARG A 20 0.78 4.39 -3.94
C ARG A 20 1.47 3.14 -3.40
N ILE A 21 0.81 1.98 -3.42
CA ILE A 21 1.44 0.70 -3.07
C ILE A 21 2.59 0.36 -4.03
N ASN A 22 2.40 0.53 -5.34
CA ASN A 22 3.41 0.21 -6.34
C ASN A 22 4.61 1.17 -6.28
N GLU A 23 4.36 2.46 -6.11
CA GLU A 23 5.39 3.49 -5.92
C GLU A 23 6.27 3.13 -4.71
N VAL A 24 5.65 2.86 -3.56
CA VAL A 24 6.39 2.51 -2.34
C VAL A 24 7.11 1.15 -2.47
N LEU A 25 6.53 0.18 -3.19
CA LEU A 25 7.21 -1.09 -3.47
C LEU A 25 8.44 -0.88 -4.36
N ALA A 26 8.36 -0.01 -5.37
CA ALA A 26 9.49 0.32 -6.23
C ALA A 26 10.58 1.09 -5.45
N GLU A 27 10.20 2.02 -4.57
CA GLU A 27 11.14 2.75 -3.70
C GLU A 27 11.86 1.87 -2.68
N THR A 28 11.24 0.76 -2.27
CA THR A 28 11.74 -0.12 -1.20
C THR A 28 12.35 -1.42 -1.71
N ASP A 29 12.67 -1.52 -3.00
CA ASP A 29 13.19 -2.76 -3.62
C ASP A 29 12.28 -3.98 -3.36
N PHE A 30 10.97 -3.77 -3.47
CA PHE A 30 9.93 -4.76 -3.18
C PHE A 30 9.94 -5.30 -1.74
N ASN A 31 10.50 -4.54 -0.79
CA ASN A 31 10.44 -4.89 0.63
C ASN A 31 9.03 -4.67 1.20
N LEU A 32 8.20 -5.73 1.13
CA LEU A 32 6.82 -5.75 1.63
C LEU A 32 6.66 -5.27 3.08
N SER A 33 7.65 -5.49 3.94
CA SER A 33 7.58 -5.08 5.34
C SER A 33 7.73 -3.58 5.49
N GLU A 34 8.71 -3.00 4.79
CA GLU A 34 8.99 -1.57 4.81
C GLU A 34 7.90 -0.79 4.08
N ALA A 35 7.45 -1.30 2.93
CA ALA A 35 6.32 -0.73 2.21
C ALA A 35 5.05 -0.70 3.08
N ALA A 36 4.77 -1.78 3.80
CA ALA A 36 3.62 -1.82 4.70
C ALA A 36 3.73 -0.82 5.86
N ARG A 37 4.91 -0.69 6.49
CA ARG A 37 5.15 0.33 7.52
C ARG A 37 4.94 1.75 6.99
N ARG A 38 5.49 2.04 5.80
CA ARG A 38 5.43 3.36 5.15
C ARG A 38 4.02 3.74 4.70
N LEU A 39 3.21 2.74 4.37
CA LEU A 39 1.78 2.86 4.08
C LEU A 39 0.90 2.82 5.35
N GLY A 40 1.48 2.66 6.55
CA GLY A 40 0.73 2.56 7.81
C GLY A 40 -0.16 1.33 7.93
N MET A 41 0.12 0.27 7.15
CA MET A 41 -0.68 -0.95 7.15
C MET A 41 0.15 -2.19 7.52
N HIS A 42 -0.50 -3.27 7.93
CA HIS A 42 0.20 -4.52 8.19
C HIS A 42 0.63 -5.22 6.89
N ARG A 43 1.84 -5.79 6.88
CA ARG A 43 2.37 -6.62 5.79
C ARG A 43 1.37 -7.69 5.35
N ARG A 44 0.70 -8.34 6.31
CA ARG A 44 -0.36 -9.34 6.05
C ARG A 44 -1.50 -8.78 5.20
N THR A 45 -1.92 -7.54 5.46
CA THR A 45 -2.95 -6.85 4.66
C THR A 45 -2.46 -6.56 3.26
N LEU A 46 -1.21 -6.11 3.12
CA LEU A 46 -0.58 -5.82 1.83
C LEU A 46 -0.43 -7.08 0.97
N THR A 47 0.08 -8.17 1.54
CA THR A 47 0.17 -9.48 0.87
C THR A 47 -1.20 -9.97 0.42
N ARG A 48 -2.23 -9.90 1.27
CA ARG A 48 -3.59 -10.30 0.90
C ARG A 48 -4.17 -9.44 -0.22
N LYS A 49 -3.84 -8.14 -0.27
CA LYS A 49 -4.23 -7.24 -1.38
C LYS A 49 -3.52 -7.65 -2.68
N LEU A 50 -2.25 -8.04 -2.62
CA LEU A 50 -1.47 -8.56 -3.75
C LEU A 50 -2.02 -9.89 -4.27
N GLU A 51 -2.30 -10.86 -3.37
CA GLU A 51 -2.87 -12.16 -3.74
C GLU A 51 -4.22 -12.02 -4.46
N LYS A 52 -5.13 -11.19 -3.94
CA LYS A 52 -6.41 -10.91 -4.61
C LYS A 52 -6.29 -10.26 -5.98
N LYS A 53 -5.19 -9.56 -6.26
CA LYS A 53 -4.92 -8.91 -7.55
C LYS A 53 -4.18 -9.82 -8.52
N GLN A 54 -3.31 -10.71 -8.04
CA GLN A 54 -2.59 -11.70 -8.87
C GLN A 54 -3.47 -12.87 -9.33
N VAL A 55 -4.58 -13.16 -8.66
CA VAL A 55 -5.51 -14.25 -9.07
C VAL A 55 -6.46 -13.76 -10.18
N ARG A 56 -5.93 -13.14 -11.23
CA ARG A 56 -6.64 -12.83 -12.48
C ARG A 56 -5.77 -13.14 -13.68
#